data_AF-A0A958U6N0-F1
#
_entry.id   AF-A0A958U6N0-F1
#
_cell.length_a   1.000
_cell.length_b   1.000
_cell.length_c   1.000
_cell.angle_alpha   90.00
_cell.angle_beta   90.00
_cell.angle_gamma   90.00
#
_symmetry.space_group_name_H-M   'P 1'
#
loop_
_entity.id
_entity.type
_entity.pdbx_description
1 polymer ?
#
loop_
_entity_poly.entity_id
_entity_poly.type
_entity_poly.pdbx_seq_one_letter_code
_entity_poly.pdbx_strand_id
1 'polypeptide(L)'
;MDSIKEKFQKKIESINKEIDQIKRIDSLNSKLQKHNWILFHPYNQGFEIGVLERLVEKENNEQLEEKIFEIFARKFLNLGYTISITEGFYKKRPFIKDYSTQIDESIVSCLQKDFSGAIHLLIPVIEGSLRKYLISKYPKKYKHATKISDLDNAFKEMIKDYMSFNELNLGEETSLFDINQKKQIFKKEKEYFSLWIKQLRDYLNNKLYMNTRENSNLKDNFNRHFIFHGLGNVEYTFNNYLRLITCLNYLSWSFGLIHKNCSLFAEFDDEVFKKKQIEYIKTLIISEVMIETKESIYGKKVESFKKYMDPILVKHISFYEKFHKKFLKSTERLFK
;
A
#
# COMPACT_ATOMS: atom_id res chain seq x y z
N MET A 1 44.54 12.96 -6.98
CA MET A 1 43.73 12.09 -7.87
C MET A 1 43.15 10.89 -7.13
N ASP A 2 43.88 10.26 -6.20
CA ASP A 2 43.41 9.05 -5.49
C ASP A 2 42.11 9.26 -4.68
N SER A 3 41.91 10.46 -4.11
CA SER A 3 40.68 10.77 -3.35
C SER A 3 39.39 10.79 -4.19
N ILE A 4 39.44 11.21 -5.47
CA ILE A 4 38.23 11.22 -6.33
C ILE A 4 37.88 9.81 -6.78
N LYS A 5 38.89 9.01 -7.13
CA LYS A 5 38.70 7.60 -7.51
C LYS A 5 38.14 6.78 -6.35
N GLU A 6 38.64 7.00 -5.13
CA GLU A 6 38.06 6.40 -3.92
C GLU A 6 36.62 6.84 -3.67
N LYS A 7 36.31 8.14 -3.77
CA LYS A 7 34.93 8.65 -3.61
C LYS A 7 33.98 8.01 -4.62
N PHE A 8 34.42 7.89 -5.87
CA PHE A 8 33.65 7.22 -6.92
C PHE A 8 33.40 5.74 -6.59
N GLN A 9 34.46 5.00 -6.20
CA GLN A 9 34.32 3.60 -5.82
C GLN A 9 33.37 3.41 -4.63
N LYS A 10 33.52 4.22 -3.57
CA LYS A 10 32.61 4.20 -2.42
C LYS A 10 31.16 4.45 -2.82
N LYS A 11 30.90 5.40 -3.73
CA LYS A 11 29.54 5.66 -4.23
C LYS A 11 28.98 4.46 -5.01
N ILE A 12 29.76 3.88 -5.91
CA ILE A 12 29.36 2.68 -6.68
C ILE A 12 29.11 1.49 -5.76
N GLU A 13 29.99 1.25 -4.78
CA GLU A 13 29.81 0.20 -3.76
C GLU A 13 28.55 0.42 -2.94
N SER A 14 28.26 1.66 -2.54
CA SER A 14 27.02 2.01 -1.83
C SER A 14 25.78 1.66 -2.67
N ILE A 15 25.74 2.12 -3.93
CA ILE A 15 24.60 1.85 -4.82
C ILE A 15 24.48 0.34 -5.11
N ASN A 16 25.59 -0.39 -5.28
CA ASN A 16 25.53 -1.83 -5.47
C ASN A 16 24.97 -2.56 -4.24
N LYS A 17 25.36 -2.15 -3.02
CA LYS A 17 24.77 -2.70 -1.78
C LYS A 17 23.26 -2.46 -1.74
N GLU A 18 22.81 -1.29 -2.12
CA GLU A 18 21.38 -0.96 -2.21
C GLU A 18 20.65 -1.79 -3.29
N ILE A 19 21.26 -1.97 -4.46
CA ILE A 19 20.74 -2.84 -5.52
C ILE A 19 20.62 -4.29 -5.05
N ASP A 20 21.63 -4.81 -4.35
CA ASP A 20 21.63 -6.18 -3.84
C ASP A 20 20.54 -6.39 -2.78
N GLN A 21 20.30 -5.38 -1.94
CA GLN A 21 19.16 -5.36 -1.03
C GLN A 21 17.83 -5.40 -1.79
N ILE A 22 17.66 -4.62 -2.86
CA ILE A 22 16.42 -4.69 -3.65
C ILE A 22 16.29 -6.03 -4.36
N LYS A 23 17.36 -6.61 -4.89
CA LYS A 23 17.30 -7.93 -5.54
C LYS A 23 16.83 -9.01 -4.56
N ARG A 24 17.28 -8.93 -3.30
CA ARG A 24 16.76 -9.78 -2.21
C ARG A 24 15.26 -9.54 -1.98
N ILE A 25 14.82 -8.28 -1.94
CA ILE A 25 13.40 -7.90 -1.83
C ILE A 25 12.58 -8.35 -3.05
N ASP A 26 13.13 -8.31 -4.27
CA ASP A 26 12.48 -8.74 -5.51
C ASP A 26 12.25 -10.26 -5.52
N SER A 27 13.24 -11.02 -5.05
CA SER A 27 13.13 -12.47 -4.86
C SER A 27 12.02 -12.81 -3.88
N LEU A 28 11.96 -12.10 -2.75
CA LEU A 28 10.90 -12.25 -1.75
C LEU A 28 9.52 -11.87 -2.32
N ASN A 29 9.40 -10.74 -3.00
CA ASN A 29 8.18 -10.34 -3.72
C ASN A 29 7.70 -11.40 -4.69
N SER A 30 8.60 -11.99 -5.47
CA SER A 30 8.26 -13.02 -6.45
C SER A 30 7.66 -14.26 -5.79
N LYS A 31 8.10 -14.60 -4.56
CA LYS A 31 7.49 -15.68 -3.77
C LYS A 31 6.11 -15.24 -3.24
N LEU A 32 5.98 -14.02 -2.75
CA LEU A 32 4.73 -13.49 -2.17
C LEU A 32 3.63 -13.29 -3.22
N GLN A 33 3.99 -12.91 -4.44
CA GLN A 33 3.05 -12.78 -5.57
C GLN A 33 2.41 -14.12 -5.97
N LYS A 34 3.04 -15.26 -5.66
CA LYS A 34 2.42 -16.59 -5.81
C LYS A 34 1.19 -16.75 -4.90
N HIS A 35 1.14 -16.01 -3.80
CA HIS A 35 0.04 -15.96 -2.83
C HIS A 35 -0.79 -14.66 -2.97
N ASN A 36 -0.77 -14.05 -4.15
CA ASN A 36 -1.44 -12.79 -4.48
C ASN A 36 -1.14 -11.59 -3.55
N TRP A 37 0.02 -11.60 -2.90
CA TRP A 37 0.51 -10.46 -2.15
C TRP A 37 1.52 -9.65 -2.97
N ILE A 38 1.37 -8.32 -3.04
CA ILE A 38 2.52 -7.43 -3.23
C ILE A 38 3.14 -7.25 -1.87
N LEU A 39 4.46 -7.30 -1.81
CA LEU A 39 5.14 -7.03 -0.57
C LEU A 39 6.50 -6.41 -0.80
N PHE A 40 6.57 -5.09 -0.75
CA PHE A 40 7.53 -4.28 0.02
C PHE A 40 7.46 -2.88 -0.55
N HIS A 41 6.87 -1.95 0.20
CA HIS A 41 7.14 -0.54 -0.02
C HIS A 41 8.29 -0.13 0.94
N PRO A 42 9.09 0.89 0.62
CA PRO A 42 10.25 1.25 1.44
C PRO A 42 9.94 1.90 2.78
N TYR A 43 8.67 2.14 3.15
CA TYR A 43 8.30 2.46 4.53
C TYR A 43 8.18 1.20 5.41
N ASN A 44 8.40 0.00 4.87
CA ASN A 44 8.62 -1.19 5.68
C ASN A 44 10.02 -1.19 6.27
N GLN A 45 10.14 -1.54 7.55
CA GLN A 45 11.44 -1.56 8.23
C GLN A 45 12.21 -2.83 7.87
N GLY A 46 13.54 -2.77 7.88
CA GLY A 46 14.40 -3.91 7.52
C GLY A 46 14.14 -5.19 8.32
N PHE A 47 13.64 -5.06 9.56
CA PHE A 47 13.26 -6.22 10.38
C PHE A 47 12.08 -6.99 9.79
N GLU A 48 11.10 -6.29 9.18
CA GLU A 48 9.90 -6.90 8.58
C GLU A 48 10.28 -7.76 7.37
N ILE A 49 11.25 -7.30 6.57
CA ILE A 49 11.86 -8.08 5.47
C ILE A 49 12.42 -9.38 6.02
N GLY A 50 13.27 -9.31 7.05
CA GLY A 50 13.88 -10.51 7.62
C GLY A 50 12.86 -11.48 8.26
N VAL A 51 11.77 -10.99 8.85
CA VAL A 51 10.68 -11.84 9.36
C VAL A 51 10.00 -12.58 8.22
N LEU A 52 9.67 -11.89 7.14
CA LEU A 52 8.97 -12.48 6.00
C LEU A 52 9.82 -13.45 5.20
N GLU A 53 11.13 -13.22 5.09
CA GLU A 53 12.02 -14.21 4.47
C GLU A 53 12.04 -15.52 5.22
N ARG A 54 12.23 -15.45 6.55
CA ARG A 54 12.20 -16.63 7.40
C ARG A 54 10.85 -17.34 7.34
N LEU A 55 9.76 -16.58 7.23
CA LEU A 55 8.41 -17.11 7.08
C LEU A 55 8.28 -17.90 5.77
N VAL A 56 8.65 -17.29 4.66
CA VAL A 56 8.54 -17.88 3.32
C VAL A 56 9.48 -19.09 3.14
N GLU A 57 10.57 -19.16 3.89
CA GLU A 57 11.50 -20.30 3.87
C GLU A 57 11.02 -21.50 4.71
N LYS A 58 10.28 -21.26 5.79
CA LYS A 58 9.96 -22.29 6.80
C LYS A 58 8.56 -22.86 6.68
N GLU A 59 7.62 -22.09 6.16
CA GLU A 59 6.19 -22.42 6.22
C GLU A 59 5.73 -23.13 4.95
N ASN A 60 4.75 -24.02 5.09
CA ASN A 60 4.06 -24.60 3.94
C ASN A 60 3.10 -23.57 3.31
N ASN A 61 2.65 -23.84 2.07
CA ASN A 61 1.89 -22.86 1.28
C ASN A 61 0.58 -22.37 1.94
N GLU A 62 -0.11 -23.22 2.70
CA GLU A 62 -1.42 -22.88 3.29
C GLU A 62 -1.27 -21.97 4.53
N GLN A 63 -0.33 -22.26 5.42
CA GLN A 63 -0.11 -21.44 6.62
C GLN A 63 0.62 -20.13 6.30
N LEU A 64 1.38 -20.11 5.21
CA LEU A 64 2.13 -18.94 4.78
C LEU A 64 1.21 -17.75 4.47
N GLU A 65 0.12 -17.95 3.73
CA GLU A 65 -0.79 -16.85 3.37
C GLU A 65 -1.47 -16.24 4.59
N GLU A 66 -1.93 -17.06 5.55
CA GLU A 66 -2.55 -16.57 6.79
C GLU A 66 -1.56 -15.76 7.63
N LYS A 67 -0.31 -16.24 7.77
CA LYS A 67 0.73 -15.53 8.54
C LYS A 67 1.16 -14.23 7.86
N ILE A 68 1.25 -14.19 6.53
CA ILE A 68 1.48 -12.94 5.79
C ILE A 68 0.34 -11.97 6.06
N PHE A 69 -0.91 -12.42 5.89
CA PHE A 69 -2.09 -11.61 6.15
C PHE A 69 -2.09 -11.03 7.56
N GLU A 70 -1.77 -11.84 8.57
CA GLU A 70 -1.70 -11.41 9.96
C GLU A 70 -0.69 -10.27 10.17
N ILE A 71 0.49 -10.33 9.54
CA ILE A 71 1.50 -9.27 9.62
C ILE A 71 0.91 -7.94 9.10
N PHE A 72 0.24 -7.97 7.95
CA PHE A 72 -0.38 -6.78 7.36
C PHE A 72 -1.57 -6.27 8.17
N ALA A 73 -2.41 -7.18 8.65
CA ALA A 73 -3.57 -6.86 9.46
C ALA A 73 -3.16 -6.16 10.75
N ARG A 74 -2.17 -6.71 11.47
CA ARG A 74 -1.61 -6.11 12.68
C ARG A 74 -1.01 -4.72 12.42
N LYS A 75 -0.28 -4.57 11.31
CA LYS A 75 0.34 -3.30 10.92
C LYS A 75 -0.71 -2.24 10.58
N PHE A 76 -1.77 -2.60 9.85
CA PHE A 76 -2.86 -1.68 9.52
C PHE A 76 -3.70 -1.30 10.77
N LEU A 77 -3.97 -2.27 11.64
CA LEU A 77 -4.72 -2.04 12.88
C LEU A 77 -3.88 -1.39 13.99
N ASN A 78 -2.57 -1.25 13.80
CA ASN A 78 -1.79 -0.23 14.48
C ASN A 78 -2.17 1.14 13.89
N LEU A 79 -3.25 1.71 14.42
CA LEU A 79 -3.85 2.93 13.90
C LEU A 79 -2.87 4.12 13.90
N GLY A 80 -1.88 4.14 14.80
CA GLY A 80 -0.82 5.16 14.77
C GLY A 80 0.02 5.10 13.51
N TYR A 81 0.39 3.89 13.07
CA TYR A 81 1.07 3.69 11.79
C TYR A 81 0.20 4.13 10.61
N THR A 82 -1.06 3.66 10.56
CA THR A 82 -1.99 3.99 9.48
C THR A 82 -2.22 5.50 9.35
N ILE A 83 -2.40 6.20 10.47
CA ILE A 83 -2.57 7.66 10.49
C ILE A 83 -1.28 8.37 10.06
N SER A 84 -0.12 7.89 10.50
CA SER A 84 1.17 8.47 10.09
C SER A 84 1.37 8.40 8.57
N ILE A 85 0.95 7.30 7.96
CA ILE A 85 0.98 7.14 6.50
C ILE A 85 0.00 8.11 5.82
N THR A 86 -1.25 8.18 6.27
CA THR A 86 -2.29 8.95 5.59
C THR A 86 -2.09 10.45 5.75
N GLU A 87 -1.86 10.90 6.98
CA GLU A 87 -1.68 12.31 7.32
C GLU A 87 -0.28 12.80 6.96
N GLY A 88 0.75 11.98 7.23
CA GLY A 88 2.15 12.37 7.04
C GLY A 88 2.63 12.25 5.60
N PHE A 89 2.14 11.27 4.84
CA PHE A 89 2.58 11.06 3.46
C PHE A 89 1.48 11.36 2.45
N TYR A 90 0.35 10.65 2.47
CA TYR A 90 -0.63 10.71 1.38
C TYR A 90 -1.16 12.12 1.13
N LYS A 91 -1.50 12.88 2.19
CA LYS A 91 -1.97 14.27 2.08
C LYS A 91 -0.92 15.23 1.50
N LYS A 92 0.35 14.86 1.50
CA LYS A 92 1.46 15.65 0.98
C LYS A 92 1.98 15.14 -0.36
N ARG A 93 1.68 13.90 -0.76
CA ARG A 93 2.16 13.32 -2.00
C ARG A 93 1.44 13.90 -3.22
N PRO A 94 2.16 14.37 -4.24
CA PRO A 94 1.59 14.71 -5.53
C PRO A 94 0.74 13.57 -6.08
N PHE A 95 -0.35 13.93 -6.76
CA PHE A 95 -1.31 13.02 -7.40
C PHE A 95 -2.14 12.14 -6.46
N ILE A 96 -1.70 11.90 -5.22
CA ILE A 96 -2.45 11.18 -4.19
C ILE A 96 -3.24 12.14 -3.28
N LYS A 97 -2.67 13.28 -2.91
CA LYS A 97 -3.25 14.22 -1.93
C LYS A 97 -4.70 14.64 -2.21
N ASP A 98 -5.04 14.76 -3.49
CA ASP A 98 -6.38 15.15 -3.94
C ASP A 98 -7.44 14.07 -3.68
N TYR A 99 -7.00 12.84 -3.41
CA TYR A 99 -7.85 11.70 -3.03
C TYR A 99 -7.87 11.46 -1.52
N SER A 100 -7.29 12.35 -0.71
CA SER A 100 -7.15 12.15 0.74
C SER A 100 -8.48 11.86 1.44
N THR A 101 -9.56 12.53 1.07
CA THR A 101 -10.91 12.26 1.59
C THR A 101 -11.38 10.85 1.25
N GLN A 102 -11.24 10.42 -0.02
CA GLN A 102 -11.63 9.07 -0.44
C GLN A 102 -10.79 7.98 0.25
N ILE A 103 -9.51 8.25 0.49
CA ILE A 103 -8.64 7.33 1.23
C ILE A 103 -9.11 7.22 2.69
N ASP A 104 -9.40 8.34 3.34
CA ASP A 104 -9.92 8.39 4.72
C ASP A 104 -11.25 7.63 4.84
N GLU A 105 -12.19 7.88 3.91
CA GLU A 105 -13.46 7.15 3.82
C GLU A 105 -13.23 5.65 3.63
N SER A 106 -12.28 5.24 2.78
CA SER A 106 -11.96 3.82 2.56
C SER A 106 -11.47 3.14 3.85
N ILE A 107 -10.68 3.86 4.65
CA ILE A 107 -10.19 3.36 5.95
C ILE A 107 -11.34 3.23 6.93
N VAL A 108 -12.20 4.26 7.03
CA VAL A 108 -13.39 4.22 7.90
C VAL A 108 -14.30 3.05 7.51
N SER A 109 -14.61 2.88 6.22
CA SER A 109 -15.39 1.74 5.72
C SER A 109 -14.75 0.41 6.08
N CYS A 110 -13.43 0.27 5.94
CA CYS A 110 -12.70 -0.93 6.36
C CYS A 110 -12.83 -1.18 7.87
N LEU A 111 -12.63 -0.16 8.72
CA LEU A 111 -12.79 -0.30 10.17
C LEU A 111 -14.23 -0.66 10.55
N GLN A 112 -15.21 -0.19 9.78
CA GLN A 112 -16.62 -0.56 9.87
C GLN A 112 -16.94 -1.96 9.29
N LYS A 113 -15.96 -2.65 8.70
CA LYS A 113 -16.08 -3.95 8.03
C LYS A 113 -16.96 -3.92 6.76
N ASP A 114 -17.11 -2.74 6.17
CA ASP A 114 -17.62 -2.59 4.81
C ASP A 114 -16.47 -2.66 3.81
N PHE A 115 -15.98 -3.88 3.57
CA PHE A 115 -14.88 -4.10 2.63
C PHE A 115 -15.26 -3.80 1.18
N SER A 116 -16.55 -3.95 0.83
CA SER A 116 -17.01 -3.62 -0.50
C SER A 116 -16.86 -2.12 -0.75
N GLY A 117 -17.43 -1.28 0.12
CA GLY A 117 -17.27 0.18 0.02
C GLY A 117 -15.81 0.60 0.05
N ALA A 118 -15.02 0.04 0.97
CA ALA A 118 -13.60 0.36 1.10
C ALA A 118 -12.79 0.05 -0.18
N ILE A 119 -13.01 -1.13 -0.79
CA ILE A 119 -12.33 -1.54 -2.03
C ILE A 119 -12.77 -0.67 -3.21
N HIS A 120 -14.08 -0.39 -3.35
CA HIS A 120 -14.62 0.44 -4.42
C HIS A 120 -14.13 1.89 -4.35
N LEU A 121 -13.83 2.40 -3.15
CA LEU A 121 -13.22 3.71 -2.96
C LEU A 121 -11.73 3.70 -3.38
N LEU A 122 -10.99 2.65 -3.04
CA LEU A 122 -9.53 2.66 -3.16
C LEU A 122 -9.00 2.32 -4.57
N ILE A 123 -9.70 1.49 -5.35
CA ILE A 123 -9.28 1.19 -6.74
C ILE A 123 -9.23 2.47 -7.60
N PRO A 124 -10.26 3.34 -7.62
CA PRO A 124 -10.22 4.62 -8.32
C PRO A 124 -9.08 5.54 -7.86
N VAL A 125 -8.68 5.50 -6.58
CA VAL A 125 -7.55 6.30 -6.09
C VAL A 125 -6.24 5.86 -6.74
N ILE A 126 -5.99 4.55 -6.81
CA ILE A 126 -4.79 3.97 -7.46
C ILE A 126 -4.77 4.33 -8.94
N GLU A 127 -5.86 4.07 -9.66
CA GLU A 127 -5.99 4.39 -11.09
C GLU A 127 -5.86 5.91 -11.33
N GLY A 128 -6.57 6.70 -10.53
CA GLY A 128 -6.64 8.15 -10.63
C GLY A 128 -5.30 8.83 -10.33
N SER A 129 -4.50 8.29 -9.41
CA SER A 129 -3.17 8.81 -9.10
C SER A 129 -2.20 8.61 -10.28
N LEU A 130 -2.20 7.41 -10.88
CA LEU A 130 -1.41 7.11 -12.08
C LEU A 130 -1.85 7.95 -13.29
N ARG A 131 -3.16 8.13 -13.49
CA ARG A 131 -3.72 8.99 -14.55
C ARG A 131 -3.31 10.44 -14.39
N LYS A 132 -3.44 11.00 -13.18
CA LYS A 132 -3.04 12.38 -12.89
C LYS A 132 -1.56 12.61 -13.18
N TYR A 133 -0.71 11.65 -12.79
CA TYR A 133 0.71 11.71 -13.12
C TYR A 133 0.95 11.73 -14.64
N LEU A 134 0.34 10.80 -15.40
CA LEU A 134 0.45 10.77 -16.86
C LEU A 134 -0.06 12.05 -17.53
N ILE A 135 -1.19 12.60 -17.06
CA ILE A 135 -1.73 13.87 -17.54
C ILE A 135 -0.77 15.03 -17.26
N SER A 136 -0.12 15.06 -16.09
CA SER A 136 0.87 16.11 -15.80
C SER A 136 2.10 16.05 -16.72
N LYS A 137 2.43 14.87 -17.26
CA LYS A 137 3.55 14.68 -18.19
C LYS A 137 3.17 14.99 -19.63
N TYR A 138 2.01 14.50 -20.06
CA TYR A 138 1.55 14.66 -21.43
C TYR A 138 0.10 15.13 -21.47
N PRO A 139 -0.18 16.40 -21.13
CA PRO A 139 -1.56 16.91 -21.05
C PRO A 139 -2.31 16.71 -22.36
N LYS A 140 -1.68 17.01 -23.50
CA LYS A 140 -2.31 16.87 -24.83
C LYS A 140 -2.68 15.43 -25.18
N LYS A 141 -1.93 14.44 -24.68
CA LYS A 141 -2.15 13.02 -24.99
C LYS A 141 -3.23 12.39 -24.10
N TYR A 142 -3.25 12.73 -22.81
CA TYR A 142 -4.04 12.00 -21.81
C TYR A 142 -5.22 12.80 -21.21
N LYS A 143 -5.43 14.07 -21.60
CA LYS A 143 -6.48 14.93 -21.03
C LYS A 143 -7.91 14.39 -21.20
N HIS A 144 -8.20 13.71 -22.30
CA HIS A 144 -9.58 13.33 -22.65
C HIS A 144 -9.91 11.87 -22.37
N ALA A 145 -8.96 10.95 -22.51
CA ALA A 145 -9.15 9.55 -22.15
C ALA A 145 -7.80 8.85 -21.96
N THR A 146 -7.55 8.34 -20.76
CA THR A 146 -6.47 7.39 -20.49
C THR A 146 -7.09 5.99 -20.44
N LYS A 147 -6.56 5.02 -21.18
CA LYS A 147 -7.00 3.62 -21.05
C LYS A 147 -6.25 2.97 -19.88
N ILE A 148 -6.78 1.87 -19.34
CA ILE A 148 -6.07 1.09 -18.31
C ILE A 148 -4.72 0.61 -18.85
N SER A 149 -4.67 0.21 -20.11
CA SER A 149 -3.43 -0.17 -20.82
C SER A 149 -2.38 0.95 -20.86
N ASP A 150 -2.79 2.22 -20.74
CA ASP A 150 -1.85 3.34 -20.74
C ASP A 150 -1.19 3.55 -19.38
N LEU A 151 -1.77 3.01 -18.29
CA LEU A 151 -1.22 3.18 -16.94
C LEU A 151 0.17 2.56 -16.80
N ASP A 152 0.49 1.54 -17.60
CA ASP A 152 1.82 0.94 -17.66
C ASP A 152 2.90 1.97 -18.05
N ASN A 153 2.54 2.97 -18.86
CA ASN A 153 3.46 4.03 -19.25
C ASN A 153 3.82 4.92 -18.07
N ALA A 154 2.98 5.03 -17.04
CA ALA A 154 3.29 5.82 -15.85
C ALA A 154 4.59 5.33 -15.21
N PHE A 155 4.77 4.01 -15.09
CA PHE A 155 5.98 3.41 -14.52
C PHE A 155 7.24 3.72 -15.31
N LYS A 156 7.16 3.69 -16.65
CA LYS A 156 8.28 4.06 -17.53
C LYS A 156 8.66 5.53 -17.35
N GLU A 157 7.67 6.41 -17.23
CA GLU A 157 7.89 7.84 -17.02
C GLU A 157 8.41 8.13 -15.61
N MET A 158 7.95 7.42 -14.56
CA MET A 158 8.50 7.56 -13.20
C MET A 158 9.99 7.25 -13.18
N ILE A 159 10.44 6.21 -13.90
CA ILE A 159 11.86 5.89 -14.01
C ILE A 159 12.63 7.04 -14.66
N LYS A 160 12.10 7.66 -15.72
CA LYS A 160 12.74 8.82 -16.37
C LYS A 160 12.84 10.01 -15.41
N ASP A 161 11.75 10.31 -14.71
CA ASP A 161 11.71 11.40 -13.74
C ASP A 161 12.69 11.22 -12.60
N TYR A 162 12.78 10.01 -12.06
CA TYR A 162 13.77 9.67 -11.04
C TYR A 162 15.19 9.94 -11.55
N MET A 163 15.49 9.55 -12.78
CA MET A 163 16.79 9.83 -13.39
C MET A 163 17.07 11.32 -13.55
N SER A 164 16.10 12.08 -14.06
CA SER A 164 16.22 13.54 -14.19
C SER A 164 16.36 14.24 -12.83
N PHE A 165 15.65 13.76 -11.82
CA PHE A 165 15.74 14.26 -10.45
C PHE A 165 17.13 14.02 -9.86
N ASN A 166 17.64 12.78 -9.98
CA ASN A 166 18.98 12.45 -9.53
C ASN A 166 20.04 13.22 -10.31
N GLU A 167 19.88 13.45 -11.62
CA GLU A 167 20.82 14.26 -12.39
C GLU A 167 20.91 15.70 -11.87
N LEU A 168 19.79 16.30 -11.48
CA LEU A 168 19.76 17.65 -10.92
C LEU A 168 20.33 17.71 -9.50
N ASN A 169 20.03 16.73 -8.64
CA ASN A 169 20.42 16.76 -7.23
C ASN A 169 21.84 16.23 -6.98
N LEU A 170 22.31 15.32 -7.84
CA LEU A 170 23.69 14.85 -7.82
C LEU A 170 24.65 15.93 -8.34
N GLY A 171 24.17 17.03 -8.92
CA GLY A 171 25.01 18.08 -9.51
C GLY A 171 26.11 18.61 -8.58
N GLU A 172 25.86 18.71 -7.27
CA GLU A 172 26.85 19.19 -6.30
C GLU A 172 27.86 18.11 -5.88
N GLU A 173 27.41 16.91 -5.46
CA GLU A 173 28.32 15.81 -5.07
C GLU A 173 29.07 15.19 -6.25
N THR A 174 28.44 15.12 -7.42
CA THR A 174 29.02 14.53 -8.63
C THR A 174 29.73 15.53 -9.51
N SER A 175 29.73 16.83 -9.17
CA SER A 175 30.58 17.83 -9.84
C SER A 175 32.06 17.39 -9.93
N LEU A 176 32.49 16.58 -8.96
CA LEU A 176 33.82 15.99 -8.83
C LEU A 176 34.09 14.80 -9.77
N PHE A 177 33.06 14.21 -10.38
CA PHE A 177 33.18 13.01 -11.22
C PHE A 177 33.22 13.36 -12.71
N ASP A 178 34.02 12.61 -13.46
CA ASP A 178 34.04 12.73 -14.92
C ASP A 178 32.75 12.21 -15.57
N ILE A 179 32.60 12.46 -16.88
CA ILE A 179 31.40 12.09 -17.65
C ILE A 179 31.16 10.57 -17.63
N ASN A 180 32.22 9.75 -17.64
CA ASN A 180 32.09 8.29 -17.66
C ASN A 180 31.67 7.76 -16.28
N GLN A 181 32.25 8.30 -15.21
CA GLN A 181 31.87 8.01 -13.83
C GLN A 181 30.40 8.37 -13.56
N LYS A 182 29.97 9.57 -13.97
CA LYS A 182 28.56 10.00 -13.90
C LYS A 182 27.64 9.02 -14.62
N LYS A 183 27.97 8.64 -15.86
CA LYS A 183 27.20 7.65 -16.63
C LYS A 183 27.07 6.31 -15.91
N GLN A 184 28.13 5.84 -15.25
CA GLN A 184 28.08 4.59 -14.48
C GLN A 184 27.19 4.71 -13.25
N ILE A 185 27.28 5.80 -12.48
CA ILE A 185 26.39 6.08 -11.36
C ILE A 185 24.94 6.11 -11.84
N PHE A 186 24.63 6.89 -12.88
CA PHE A 186 23.27 6.96 -13.42
C PHE A 186 22.75 5.61 -13.91
N LYS A 187 23.59 4.79 -14.55
CA LYS A 187 23.18 3.44 -14.96
C LYS A 187 22.77 2.60 -13.75
N LYS A 188 23.48 2.72 -12.62
CA LYS A 188 23.20 1.98 -11.38
C LYS A 188 21.97 2.51 -10.64
N GLU A 189 21.82 3.83 -10.51
CA GLU A 189 20.61 4.47 -9.97
C GLU A 189 19.37 4.07 -10.78
N LYS A 190 19.49 3.99 -12.11
CA LYS A 190 18.40 3.49 -12.98
C LYS A 190 18.06 2.04 -12.69
N GLU A 191 19.06 1.16 -12.55
CA GLU A 191 18.87 -0.24 -12.18
C GLU A 191 18.12 -0.33 -10.84
N TYR A 192 18.58 0.39 -9.82
CA TYR A 192 17.99 0.48 -8.49
C TYR A 192 16.49 0.80 -8.55
N PHE A 193 16.13 1.94 -9.15
CA PHE A 193 14.73 2.39 -9.14
C PHE A 193 13.84 1.57 -10.07
N SER A 194 14.38 1.04 -11.16
CA SER A 194 13.63 0.15 -12.05
C SER A 194 13.23 -1.15 -11.36
N LEU A 195 14.10 -1.69 -10.48
CA LEU A 195 13.78 -2.88 -9.70
C LEU A 195 12.63 -2.65 -8.72
N TRP A 196 12.57 -1.49 -8.05
CA TRP A 196 11.40 -1.11 -7.27
C TRP A 196 10.17 -1.06 -8.19
N ILE A 197 10.14 -0.13 -9.15
CA ILE A 197 8.95 0.10 -9.99
C ILE A 197 8.39 -1.18 -10.66
N LYS A 198 9.26 -2.11 -11.06
CA LYS A 198 8.89 -3.41 -11.63
C LYS A 198 7.90 -4.19 -10.75
N GLN A 199 8.09 -4.24 -9.44
CA GLN A 199 7.29 -5.11 -8.55
C GLN A 199 5.81 -4.69 -8.52
N LEU A 200 5.56 -3.39 -8.36
CA LEU A 200 4.20 -2.85 -8.37
C LEU A 200 3.56 -3.01 -9.75
N ARG A 201 4.31 -2.68 -10.81
CA ARG A 201 3.87 -2.82 -12.19
C ARG A 201 3.44 -4.26 -12.50
N ASP A 202 4.28 -5.23 -12.17
CA ASP A 202 4.04 -6.65 -12.46
C ASP A 202 2.80 -7.15 -11.73
N TYR A 203 2.60 -6.78 -10.46
CA TYR A 203 1.37 -7.17 -9.77
C TYR A 203 0.12 -6.54 -10.38
N LEU A 204 0.15 -5.23 -10.65
CA LEU A 204 -1.01 -4.56 -11.24
C LEU A 204 -1.39 -5.20 -12.58
N ASN A 205 -0.41 -5.52 -13.43
CA ASN A 205 -0.66 -6.14 -14.73
C ASN A 205 -1.07 -7.62 -14.64
N ASN A 206 -0.47 -8.38 -13.72
CA ASN A 206 -0.68 -9.83 -13.64
C ASN A 206 -1.83 -10.23 -12.70
N LYS A 207 -2.34 -9.30 -11.87
CA LYS A 207 -3.40 -9.55 -10.89
C LYS A 207 -4.55 -8.56 -11.04
N LEU A 208 -4.39 -7.33 -10.55
CA LEU A 208 -5.50 -6.38 -10.41
C LEU A 208 -6.11 -5.95 -11.76
N TYR A 209 -5.30 -5.71 -12.77
CA TYR A 209 -5.71 -5.26 -14.11
C TYR A 209 -5.54 -6.32 -15.20
N MET A 210 -5.35 -7.58 -14.81
CA MET A 210 -5.18 -8.66 -15.77
C MET A 210 -6.38 -8.75 -16.71
N ASN A 211 -6.12 -8.89 -18.02
CA ASN A 211 -7.16 -9.01 -19.03
C ASN A 211 -7.85 -10.38 -18.90
N THR A 212 -9.09 -10.38 -18.43
CA THR A 212 -9.87 -11.60 -18.15
C THR A 212 -10.47 -12.23 -19.41
N ARG A 213 -10.45 -11.54 -20.57
CA ARG A 213 -10.92 -12.11 -21.85
C ARG A 213 -9.96 -13.16 -22.41
N GLU A 214 -8.68 -13.05 -22.07
CA GLU A 214 -7.60 -13.91 -22.59
C GLU A 214 -7.21 -15.01 -21.60
N ASN A 215 -7.72 -14.98 -20.36
CA ASN A 215 -7.37 -15.92 -19.30
C ASN A 215 -8.63 -16.35 -18.52
N SER A 216 -9.27 -17.42 -18.99
CA SER A 216 -10.50 -17.98 -18.39
C SER A 216 -10.27 -18.72 -17.06
N ASN A 217 -9.03 -19.05 -16.71
CA ASN A 217 -8.67 -19.84 -15.52
C ASN A 217 -8.11 -18.97 -14.37
N LEU A 218 -8.75 -17.85 -14.08
CA LEU A 218 -8.42 -17.03 -12.92
C LEU A 218 -8.73 -17.81 -11.64
N LYS A 219 -7.68 -18.20 -10.90
CA LYS A 219 -7.83 -18.78 -9.55
C LYS A 219 -8.17 -17.74 -8.47
N ASP A 220 -7.96 -16.46 -8.76
CA ASP A 220 -8.20 -15.36 -7.84
C ASP A 220 -9.22 -14.39 -8.43
N ASN A 221 -10.35 -14.20 -7.74
CA ASN A 221 -11.45 -13.35 -8.20
C ASN A 221 -11.22 -11.86 -7.86
N PHE A 222 -10.10 -11.50 -7.23
CA PHE A 222 -9.75 -10.11 -6.93
C PHE A 222 -9.13 -9.41 -8.15
N ASN A 223 -9.98 -9.12 -9.13
CA ASN A 223 -9.63 -8.42 -10.37
C ASN A 223 -10.56 -7.22 -10.57
N ARG A 224 -10.00 -6.09 -11.01
CA ARG A 224 -10.72 -4.83 -11.24
C ARG A 224 -11.88 -4.98 -12.21
N HIS A 225 -11.73 -5.75 -13.28
CA HIS A 225 -12.81 -5.97 -14.25
C HIS A 225 -13.98 -6.71 -13.60
N PHE A 226 -13.70 -7.75 -12.81
CA PHE A 226 -14.74 -8.49 -12.08
C PHE A 226 -15.43 -7.61 -11.04
N ILE A 227 -14.66 -6.84 -10.26
CA ILE A 227 -15.17 -5.92 -9.24
C ILE A 227 -16.17 -4.91 -9.84
N PHE A 228 -15.77 -4.17 -10.88
CA PHE A 228 -16.63 -3.10 -11.43
C PHE A 228 -17.81 -3.58 -12.26
N HIS A 229 -17.74 -4.78 -12.83
CA HIS A 229 -18.84 -5.33 -13.63
C HIS A 229 -19.70 -6.33 -12.84
N GLY A 230 -19.40 -6.56 -11.57
CA GLY A 230 -20.10 -7.56 -10.75
C GLY A 230 -20.05 -8.96 -11.36
N LEU A 231 -18.95 -9.29 -12.05
CA LEU A 231 -18.81 -10.58 -12.73
C LEU A 231 -18.26 -11.62 -11.75
N GLY A 232 -18.96 -12.73 -11.61
CA GLY A 232 -18.56 -13.83 -10.73
C GLY A 232 -18.67 -13.52 -9.23
N ASN A 233 -18.11 -14.41 -8.40
CA ASN A 233 -18.06 -14.24 -6.95
C ASN A 233 -16.84 -13.41 -6.56
N VAL A 234 -16.95 -12.09 -6.66
CA VAL A 234 -15.93 -11.15 -6.18
C VAL A 234 -15.85 -11.20 -4.66
N GLU A 235 -14.67 -11.52 -4.13
CA GLU A 235 -14.44 -11.57 -2.68
C GLU A 235 -14.01 -10.21 -2.12
N TYR A 236 -14.95 -9.52 -1.48
CA TYR A 236 -14.68 -8.30 -0.72
C TYR A 236 -14.25 -8.64 0.71
N THR A 237 -12.93 -8.81 0.90
CA THR A 237 -12.34 -9.24 2.19
C THR A 237 -11.34 -8.21 2.72
N PHE A 238 -11.03 -8.30 4.01
CA PHE A 238 -9.98 -7.49 4.62
C PHE A 238 -8.62 -7.71 3.94
N ASN A 239 -8.29 -8.96 3.63
CA ASN A 239 -7.08 -9.34 2.90
C ASN A 239 -6.94 -8.54 1.58
N ASN A 240 -7.98 -8.55 0.75
CA ASN A 240 -7.99 -7.85 -0.53
C ASN A 240 -7.90 -6.32 -0.38
N TYR A 241 -8.53 -5.75 0.65
CA TYR A 241 -8.36 -4.34 0.97
C TYR A 241 -6.91 -3.99 1.35
N LEU A 242 -6.24 -4.81 2.18
CA LEU A 242 -4.84 -4.60 2.57
C LEU A 242 -3.87 -4.67 1.38
N ARG A 243 -4.16 -5.53 0.39
CA ARG A 243 -3.41 -5.59 -0.87
C ARG A 243 -3.46 -4.27 -1.63
N LEU A 244 -4.64 -3.62 -1.69
CA LEU A 244 -4.79 -2.30 -2.30
C LEU A 244 -4.10 -1.18 -1.50
N ILE A 245 -4.19 -1.20 -0.16
CA ILE A 245 -3.46 -0.25 0.69
C ILE A 245 -1.95 -0.37 0.46
N THR A 246 -1.46 -1.60 0.27
CA THR A 246 -0.04 -1.83 -0.04
C THR A 246 0.35 -1.26 -1.40
N CYS A 247 -0.53 -1.35 -2.42
CA CYS A 247 -0.31 -0.69 -3.71
C CYS A 247 -0.24 0.83 -3.56
N LEU A 248 -1.14 1.43 -2.77
CA LEU A 248 -1.16 2.87 -2.54
C LEU A 248 0.08 3.36 -1.77
N ASN A 249 0.54 2.59 -0.76
CA ASN A 249 1.78 2.87 -0.04
C ASN A 249 2.97 2.93 -1.01
N TYR A 250 3.02 1.97 -1.94
CA TYR A 250 4.07 1.89 -2.95
C TYR A 250 4.06 3.10 -3.88
N LEU A 251 2.88 3.48 -4.40
CA LEU A 251 2.73 4.66 -5.23
C LEU A 251 3.12 5.95 -4.49
N SER A 252 2.73 6.07 -3.23
CA SER A 252 3.10 7.21 -2.37
C SER A 252 4.61 7.35 -2.24
N TRP A 253 5.31 6.24 -2.05
CA TRP A 253 6.77 6.25 -2.02
C TRP A 253 7.38 6.60 -3.39
N SER A 254 6.90 5.98 -4.48
CA SER A 254 7.42 6.24 -5.82
C SER A 254 7.25 7.70 -6.23
N PHE A 255 6.08 8.30 -5.97
CA PHE A 255 5.85 9.73 -6.18
C PHE A 255 6.71 10.59 -5.24
N GLY A 256 6.97 10.13 -4.03
CA GLY A 256 7.89 10.77 -3.10
C GLY A 256 9.29 10.91 -3.67
N LEU A 257 9.83 9.85 -4.28
CA LEU A 257 11.21 9.86 -4.81
C LEU A 257 11.40 10.69 -6.08
N ILE A 258 10.34 10.94 -6.84
CA ILE A 258 10.44 11.70 -8.09
C ILE A 258 10.05 13.18 -7.94
N HIS A 259 9.73 13.63 -6.72
CA HIS A 259 9.33 15.01 -6.45
C HIS A 259 10.14 15.67 -5.32
N LYS A 260 10.76 16.83 -5.63
CA LYS A 260 11.70 17.58 -4.76
C LYS A 260 11.19 17.96 -3.38
N ASN A 261 9.90 18.13 -3.20
CA ASN A 261 9.32 18.64 -1.95
C ASN A 261 8.67 17.55 -1.09
N CYS A 262 8.97 16.29 -1.37
CA CYS A 262 8.43 15.16 -0.62
C CYS A 262 9.38 14.76 0.51
N SER A 263 8.97 15.03 1.76
CA SER A 263 9.71 14.53 2.93
C SER A 263 9.74 13.01 2.97
N LEU A 264 10.89 12.44 3.35
CA LEU A 264 11.04 11.03 3.66
C LEU A 264 10.41 10.68 5.02
N PHE A 265 10.20 11.69 5.87
CA PHE A 265 9.59 11.54 7.18
C PHE A 265 8.11 11.92 7.13
N ALA A 266 7.31 11.23 7.93
CA ALA A 266 5.91 11.57 8.10
C ALA A 266 5.85 12.89 8.88
N GLU A 267 5.20 13.89 8.30
CA GLU A 267 5.03 15.20 8.92
C GLU A 267 3.54 15.51 9.01
N PHE A 268 3.01 15.58 10.21
CA PHE A 268 1.61 15.89 10.49
C PHE A 268 1.51 16.69 11.78
N ASP A 269 0.38 17.36 11.97
CA ASP A 269 0.08 18.08 13.19
C ASP A 269 -0.35 17.09 14.30
N ASP A 270 0.18 17.27 15.51
CA ASP A 270 -0.08 16.36 16.64
C ASP A 270 -1.55 16.33 17.06
N GLU A 271 -2.25 17.46 16.97
CA GLU A 271 -3.67 17.53 17.31
C GLU A 271 -4.53 16.85 16.24
N VAL A 272 -4.18 17.02 14.96
CA VAL A 272 -4.79 16.24 13.86
C VAL A 272 -4.57 14.74 14.07
N PHE A 273 -3.36 14.33 14.43
CA PHE A 273 -3.04 12.92 14.71
C PHE A 273 -3.88 12.36 15.85
N LYS A 274 -3.91 13.03 17.01
CA LYS A 274 -4.69 12.59 18.18
C LYS A 274 -6.18 12.51 17.86
N LYS A 275 -6.73 13.51 17.18
CA LYS A 275 -8.13 13.53 16.77
C LYS A 275 -8.47 12.33 15.88
N LYS A 276 -7.65 12.08 14.84
CA LYS A 276 -7.81 10.93 13.94
C LYS A 276 -7.68 9.60 14.68
N GLN A 277 -6.75 9.51 15.63
CA GLN A 277 -6.56 8.31 16.43
C GLN A 277 -7.81 8.00 17.27
N ILE A 278 -8.39 9.01 17.90
CA ILE A 278 -9.65 8.86 18.66
C ILE A 278 -10.79 8.44 17.74
N GLU A 279 -10.95 9.08 16.58
CA GLU A 279 -12.00 8.77 15.60
C GLU A 279 -11.91 7.32 15.10
N TYR A 280 -10.71 6.87 14.71
CA TYR A 280 -10.49 5.51 14.23
C TYR A 280 -10.69 4.47 15.33
N ILE A 281 -10.18 4.73 16.55
CA ILE A 281 -10.39 3.83 17.69
C ILE A 281 -11.88 3.71 18.01
N LYS A 282 -12.62 4.83 18.06
CA LYS A 282 -14.07 4.81 18.31
C LYS A 282 -14.81 4.02 17.25
N THR A 283 -14.51 4.28 15.98
CA THR A 283 -15.11 3.57 14.84
C THR A 283 -14.86 2.06 14.94
N LEU A 284 -13.62 1.68 15.24
CA LEU A 284 -13.22 0.29 15.39
C LEU A 284 -13.92 -0.40 16.55
N ILE A 285 -13.96 0.23 17.73
CA ILE A 285 -14.64 -0.31 18.93
C ILE A 285 -16.12 -0.52 18.64
N ILE A 286 -16.81 0.50 18.13
CA ILE A 286 -18.25 0.40 17.79
C ILE A 286 -18.48 -0.72 16.79
N SER A 287 -17.64 -0.78 15.75
CA SER A 287 -17.73 -1.80 14.71
C SER A 287 -17.52 -3.23 15.22
N GLU A 288 -16.64 -3.45 16.20
CA GLU A 288 -16.46 -4.76 16.85
C GLU A 288 -17.64 -5.10 17.78
N VAL A 289 -18.08 -4.13 18.59
CA VAL A 289 -19.22 -4.31 19.52
C VAL A 289 -20.50 -4.68 18.78
N MET A 290 -20.67 -4.19 17.56
CA MET A 290 -21.84 -4.43 16.70
C MET A 290 -21.75 -5.71 15.85
N ILE A 291 -20.75 -6.57 16.01
CA ILE A 291 -20.59 -7.77 15.16
C ILE A 291 -21.86 -8.63 15.17
N GLU A 292 -22.37 -9.03 16.33
CA GLU A 292 -23.57 -9.90 16.42
C GLU A 292 -24.79 -9.23 15.78
N THR A 293 -24.95 -7.91 15.96
CA THR A 293 -26.02 -7.14 15.33
C THR A 293 -25.87 -7.13 13.80
N LYS A 294 -24.66 -6.92 13.29
CA LYS A 294 -24.38 -6.94 11.84
C LYS A 294 -24.61 -8.33 11.24
N GLU A 295 -24.20 -9.39 11.93
CA GLU A 295 -24.42 -10.77 11.49
C GLU A 295 -25.92 -11.09 11.41
N SER A 296 -26.70 -10.64 12.39
CA SER A 296 -28.16 -10.78 12.38
C SER A 296 -28.82 -10.03 11.23
N ILE A 297 -28.33 -8.84 10.88
CA ILE A 297 -28.90 -8.02 9.79
C ILE A 297 -28.49 -8.57 8.41
N TYR A 298 -27.21 -8.92 8.24
CA TYR A 298 -26.67 -9.34 6.95
C TYR A 298 -26.91 -10.82 6.64
N GLY A 299 -27.29 -11.62 7.64
CA GLY A 299 -27.47 -13.06 7.48
C GLY A 299 -26.18 -13.81 7.14
N LYS A 300 -25.02 -13.22 7.44
CA LYS A 300 -23.69 -13.81 7.18
C LYS A 300 -22.71 -13.45 8.28
N LYS A 301 -21.69 -14.31 8.44
CA LYS A 301 -20.61 -14.10 9.40
C LYS A 301 -19.84 -12.81 9.09
N VAL A 302 -19.54 -12.04 10.12
CA VAL A 302 -18.76 -10.80 10.03
C VAL A 302 -17.40 -11.05 10.68
N GLU A 303 -16.33 -10.75 9.96
CA GLU A 303 -14.97 -10.96 10.45
C GLU A 303 -14.69 -10.09 11.69
N SER A 304 -14.14 -10.66 12.76
CA SER A 304 -13.64 -9.89 13.91
C SER A 304 -12.17 -9.57 13.73
N PHE A 305 -11.80 -8.33 14.00
CA PHE A 305 -10.40 -7.91 13.96
C PHE A 305 -9.65 -8.17 15.27
N LYS A 306 -10.31 -8.61 16.35
CA LYS A 306 -9.70 -8.80 17.69
C LYS A 306 -8.38 -9.58 17.67
N LYS A 307 -8.27 -10.60 16.82
CA LYS A 307 -7.05 -11.44 16.74
C LYS A 307 -5.81 -10.69 16.24
N TYR A 308 -6.01 -9.54 15.60
CA TYR A 308 -4.97 -8.69 15.03
C TYR A 308 -4.69 -7.41 15.84
N MET A 309 -5.46 -7.16 16.90
CA MET A 309 -5.38 -5.94 17.69
C MET A 309 -4.45 -6.07 18.89
N ASP A 310 -4.09 -4.91 19.46
CA ASP A 310 -3.45 -4.83 20.76
C ASP A 310 -4.36 -5.41 21.87
N PRO A 311 -3.84 -6.24 22.79
CA PRO A 311 -4.63 -6.85 23.87
C PRO A 311 -5.38 -5.85 24.76
N ILE A 312 -4.83 -4.65 24.97
CA ILE A 312 -5.48 -3.59 25.76
C ILE A 312 -6.75 -3.14 25.05
N LEU A 313 -6.68 -2.91 23.73
CA LEU A 313 -7.85 -2.53 22.94
C LEU A 313 -8.91 -3.65 22.94
N VAL A 314 -8.50 -4.91 22.82
CA VAL A 314 -9.40 -6.07 22.89
C VAL A 314 -10.14 -6.13 24.25
N LYS A 315 -9.44 -5.85 25.35
CA LYS A 315 -10.03 -5.77 26.68
C LYS A 315 -11.10 -4.67 26.77
N HIS A 316 -10.83 -3.49 26.19
CA HIS A 316 -11.80 -2.40 26.13
C HIS A 316 -13.03 -2.75 25.30
N ILE A 317 -12.85 -3.34 24.11
CA ILE A 317 -13.97 -3.82 23.27
C ILE A 317 -14.84 -4.81 24.05
N SER A 318 -14.22 -5.78 24.71
CA SER A 318 -14.92 -6.81 25.49
C SER A 318 -15.76 -6.23 26.64
N PHE A 319 -15.34 -5.09 27.21
CA PHE A 319 -16.13 -4.36 28.19
C PHE A 319 -17.39 -3.73 27.57
N TYR A 320 -17.25 -3.03 26.44
CA TYR A 320 -18.38 -2.40 25.74
C TYR A 320 -19.36 -3.41 25.14
N GLU A 321 -18.89 -4.58 24.69
CA GLU A 321 -19.75 -5.67 24.23
C GLU A 321 -20.73 -6.14 25.32
N LYS A 322 -20.25 -6.27 26.56
CA LYS A 322 -21.12 -6.65 27.69
C LYS A 322 -22.18 -5.59 27.96
N PHE A 323 -21.84 -4.31 27.81
CA PHE A 323 -22.78 -3.21 27.97
C PHE A 323 -23.84 -3.20 26.85
N HIS A 324 -23.41 -3.32 25.59
CA HIS A 324 -24.30 -3.37 24.42
C HIS A 324 -25.30 -4.53 24.51
N LYS A 325 -24.84 -5.74 24.86
CA LYS A 325 -25.72 -6.90 25.06
C LYS A 325 -26.77 -6.68 26.15
N LYS A 326 -26.41 -6.00 27.25
CA LYS A 326 -27.38 -5.65 28.30
C LYS A 326 -28.41 -4.65 27.78
N PHE A 327 -27.96 -3.64 27.04
CA PHE A 327 -28.81 -2.62 26.45
C PHE A 327 -29.84 -3.24 25.47
N LEU A 328 -29.39 -4.08 24.54
CA LEU A 328 -30.28 -4.77 23.59
C LEU A 328 -31.35 -5.62 24.29
N LYS A 329 -30.97 -6.38 25.32
CA LYS A 329 -31.92 -7.18 26.12
C LYS A 329 -32.94 -6.30 26.85
N SER A 330 -32.54 -5.12 27.34
CA SER A 330 -33.49 -4.19 27.97
C SER A 330 -34.46 -3.59 26.95
N THR A 331 -34.00 -3.27 25.74
CA THR A 331 -34.88 -2.74 24.69
C THR A 331 -35.87 -3.79 24.18
N GLU A 332 -35.47 -5.05 24.02
CA GLU A 332 -36.38 -6.14 23.64
C GLU A 332 -37.54 -6.32 24.62
N ARG A 333 -37.32 -6.06 25.92
CA ARG A 333 -38.37 -6.10 26.95
C ARG A 333 -39.33 -4.93 26.88
N LEU A 334 -38.94 -3.81 26.27
CA LEU A 334 -39.82 -2.64 26.10
C LEU A 334 -40.77 -2.79 24.89
N PHE A 335 -40.42 -3.65 23.94
CA PHE A 335 -41.20 -3.89 22.71
C PHE A 335 -41.97 -5.23 22.73
N LYS A 336 -41.96 -5.95 23.85
CA LYS A 336 -42.82 -7.11 24.14
C LYS A 336 -43.83 -6.71 25.19
#